data_AF-A0A8T3M417-F1
#
_entry.id   AF-A0A8T3M417-F1
#
_cell.length_a   1.000
_cell.length_b   1.000
_cell.length_c   1.000
_cell.angle_alpha   90.00
_cell.angle_beta   90.00
_cell.angle_gamma   90.00
#
_symmetry.space_group_name_H-M   'P 1'
#
loop_
_entity.id
_entity.type
_entity.pdbx_description
1 polymer ?
#
loop_
_entity_poly.entity_id
_entity_poly.type
_entity_poly.pdbx_seq_one_letter_code
_entity_poly.pdbx_strand_id
1 'polypeptide(L)'
;MDALSALEPVSDAYATLPIASAFDWTDAARQLGEGEWYLVAFRSIRRADADEIRLTEFDDRAHREAESAPGFVHYFKGPAASDGSCLSFCLWTGRAEARTAAGRPNHVEAVSVIDEMYEAYTLEFVRVTGRAGMALTFEPWGAAPAPPAHEPEPSFGFGLTAPGALPAS
;
A
#
# COMPACT_ATOMS: atom_id res chain seq x y z
N MET A 1 -16.55 -11.55 -4.18
CA MET A 1 -16.85 -10.31 -4.93
C MET A 1 -15.70 -9.38 -4.67
N ASP A 2 -15.05 -8.94 -5.73
CA ASP A 2 -13.99 -7.94 -5.64
C ASP A 2 -14.60 -6.62 -5.13
N ALA A 3 -14.16 -6.17 -3.95
CA ALA A 3 -14.78 -5.05 -3.26
C ALA A 3 -14.41 -3.68 -3.86
N LEU A 4 -13.35 -3.59 -4.68
CA LEU A 4 -12.81 -2.32 -5.17
C LEU A 4 -12.58 -2.32 -6.69
N SER A 5 -13.46 -2.98 -7.46
CA SER A 5 -13.27 -3.19 -8.90
C SER A 5 -13.20 -1.92 -9.77
N ALA A 6 -13.58 -0.75 -9.23
CA ALA A 6 -13.48 0.54 -9.90
C ALA A 6 -12.18 1.32 -9.56
N LEU A 7 -11.28 0.73 -8.75
CA LEU A 7 -10.04 1.37 -8.37
C LEU A 7 -9.06 1.38 -9.55
N GLU A 8 -8.69 2.58 -9.99
CA GLU A 8 -7.82 2.79 -11.15
C GLU A 8 -6.57 3.61 -10.80
N PRO A 9 -5.46 3.41 -11.51
CA PRO A 9 -4.28 4.26 -11.38
C PRO A 9 -4.56 5.71 -11.77
N VAL A 10 -3.92 6.67 -11.09
CA VAL A 10 -4.07 8.11 -11.42
C VAL A 10 -3.21 8.56 -12.61
N SER A 11 -2.25 7.75 -13.03
CA SER A 11 -1.34 8.03 -14.15
C SER A 11 -0.58 6.79 -14.60
N ASP A 12 0.08 6.86 -15.75
CA ASP A 12 0.95 5.78 -16.25
C ASP A 12 2.19 5.54 -15.37
N ALA A 13 2.56 6.49 -14.50
CA ALA A 13 3.69 6.36 -13.58
C ALA A 13 3.38 5.56 -12.31
N TYR A 14 2.13 5.06 -12.16
CA TYR A 14 1.63 4.44 -10.93
C TYR A 14 2.52 3.34 -10.34
N ALA A 15 3.20 2.56 -11.19
CA ALA A 15 4.08 1.48 -10.77
C ALA A 15 5.28 1.95 -9.94
N THR A 16 5.65 3.23 -10.05
CA THR A 16 6.78 3.86 -9.33
C THR A 16 6.34 4.79 -8.21
N LEU A 17 5.06 5.16 -8.15
CA LEU A 17 4.52 6.05 -7.13
C LEU A 17 4.25 5.30 -5.81
N PRO A 18 4.34 5.98 -4.65
CA PRO A 18 3.86 5.44 -3.38
C PRO A 18 2.42 4.94 -3.50
N ILE A 19 2.07 3.81 -2.89
CA ILE A 19 0.76 3.17 -3.08
C ILE A 19 -0.42 4.12 -2.78
N ALA A 20 -0.25 4.99 -1.78
CA ALA A 20 -1.23 6.00 -1.38
C ALA A 20 -1.49 7.08 -2.45
N SER A 21 -0.53 7.31 -3.34
CA SER A 21 -0.58 8.34 -4.40
C SER A 21 -0.68 7.75 -5.81
N ALA A 22 -0.55 6.43 -5.94
CA ALA A 22 -0.63 5.72 -7.22
C ALA A 22 -2.07 5.54 -7.72
N PHE A 23 -3.07 5.60 -6.83
CA PHE A 23 -4.48 5.34 -7.11
C PHE A 23 -5.38 6.42 -6.50
N ASP A 24 -6.56 6.61 -7.08
CA ASP A 24 -7.62 7.39 -6.43
C ASP A 24 -8.39 6.51 -5.43
N TRP A 25 -8.01 6.62 -4.16
CA TRP A 25 -8.59 5.85 -3.07
C TRP A 25 -9.92 6.41 -2.55
N THR A 26 -10.48 7.48 -3.14
CA THR A 26 -11.63 8.19 -2.57
C THR A 26 -12.87 7.30 -2.47
N ASP A 27 -13.21 6.59 -3.55
CA ASP A 27 -14.34 5.66 -3.54
C ASP A 27 -14.04 4.36 -2.80
N ALA A 28 -12.78 3.92 -2.83
CA ALA A 28 -12.34 2.78 -2.04
C ALA A 28 -12.48 3.03 -0.53
N ALA A 29 -12.18 4.25 -0.05
CA ALA A 29 -12.35 4.65 1.34
C ALA A 29 -13.82 4.52 1.78
N ARG A 30 -14.76 4.93 0.93
CA ARG A 30 -16.20 4.82 1.20
C ARG A 30 -16.67 3.38 1.24
N GLN A 31 -16.15 2.53 0.36
CA GLN A 31 -16.52 1.12 0.26
C GLN A 31 -15.93 0.27 1.40
N LEU A 32 -14.68 0.54 1.79
CA LEU A 32 -14.01 -0.14 2.89
C LEU A 32 -14.55 0.30 4.27
N GLY A 33 -14.86 1.58 4.43
CA GLY A 33 -15.36 2.12 5.70
C GLY A 33 -14.30 2.17 6.81
N GLU A 34 -14.72 1.92 8.05
CA GLU A 34 -13.82 1.90 9.20
C GLU A 34 -13.19 0.52 9.39
N GLY A 35 -11.86 0.49 9.52
CA GLY A 35 -11.15 -0.78 9.69
C GLY A 35 -9.65 -0.68 9.46
N GLU A 36 -9.01 -1.84 9.54
CA GLU A 36 -7.61 -2.06 9.20
C GLU A 36 -7.52 -3.22 8.20
N TRP A 37 -6.67 -3.06 7.19
CA TRP A 37 -6.40 -4.04 6.16
C TRP A 37 -4.89 -4.19 5.94
N TYR A 38 -4.53 -5.33 5.35
CA TYR A 38 -3.15 -5.67 5.01
C TYR A 38 -2.98 -5.69 3.49
N LEU A 39 -2.21 -4.75 2.97
CA LEU A 39 -1.88 -4.65 1.55
C LEU A 39 -0.49 -5.26 1.29
N VAL A 40 -0.40 -6.07 0.25
CA VAL A 40 0.86 -6.59 -0.28
C VAL A 40 1.02 -6.06 -1.70
N ALA A 41 1.97 -5.16 -1.91
CA ALA A 41 2.30 -4.64 -3.23
C ALA A 41 3.56 -5.33 -3.77
N PHE A 42 3.45 -5.87 -4.98
CA PHE A 42 4.53 -6.45 -5.75
C PHE A 42 4.92 -5.46 -6.85
N ARG A 43 6.04 -4.77 -6.65
CA ARG A 43 6.65 -3.91 -7.67
C ARG A 43 7.69 -4.69 -8.40
N SER A 44 7.73 -4.57 -9.72
CA SER A 44 8.66 -5.35 -10.54
C SER A 44 9.08 -4.62 -11.79
N ILE A 45 10.23 -5.04 -12.34
CA ILE A 45 10.66 -4.75 -13.70
C ILE A 45 10.59 -6.06 -14.47
N ARG A 46 9.77 -6.09 -15.52
CA ARG A 46 9.61 -7.26 -16.38
C ARG A 46 10.84 -7.44 -17.27
N ARG A 47 11.27 -8.68 -17.46
CA ARG A 47 12.35 -8.97 -18.41
C ARG A 47 11.87 -8.74 -19.83
N ALA A 48 12.76 -8.27 -20.70
CA ALA A 48 12.47 -8.08 -22.11
C ALA A 48 12.16 -9.39 -22.85
N ASP A 49 12.64 -10.52 -22.34
CA ASP A 49 12.44 -11.87 -22.87
C ASP A 49 11.41 -12.70 -22.08
N ALA A 50 10.62 -12.06 -21.20
CA ALA A 50 9.60 -12.75 -20.41
C ALA A 50 8.54 -13.42 -21.30
N ASP A 51 8.17 -14.66 -20.96
CA ASP A 51 7.06 -15.36 -21.59
C ASP A 51 5.73 -14.83 -21.03
N GLU A 52 5.16 -13.84 -21.71
CA GLU A 52 3.93 -13.15 -21.29
C GLU A 52 2.72 -14.08 -21.20
N ILE A 53 2.64 -15.11 -22.06
CA ILE A 53 1.53 -16.07 -22.06
C ILE A 53 1.62 -16.90 -20.79
N ARG A 54 2.80 -17.50 -20.55
CA ARG A 54 3.04 -18.30 -19.35
C ARG A 54 2.83 -17.46 -18.10
N LEU A 55 3.38 -16.26 -18.04
CA LEU A 55 3.21 -15.36 -16.89
C LEU A 55 1.74 -15.06 -16.61
N THR A 56 0.97 -14.75 -17.66
CA THR A 56 -0.48 -14.50 -17.53
C THR A 56 -1.21 -15.71 -16.95
N GLU A 57 -0.88 -16.93 -17.40
CA GLU A 57 -1.48 -18.16 -16.89
C GLU A 57 -1.16 -18.43 -15.41
N PHE A 58 0.07 -18.18 -14.96
CA PHE A 58 0.45 -18.33 -13.55
C PHE A 58 -0.24 -17.26 -12.67
N ASP A 59 -0.21 -16.00 -13.10
CA ASP A 59 -0.87 -14.90 -12.39
C ASP A 59 -2.37 -15.16 -12.24
N ASP A 60 -3.07 -15.58 -13.31
CA ASP A 60 -4.51 -15.79 -13.29
C ASP A 60 -4.91 -16.98 -12.42
N ARG A 61 -4.06 -18.02 -12.34
CA ARG A 61 -4.27 -19.15 -11.42
C ARG A 61 -4.05 -18.73 -9.97
N ALA A 62 -2.99 -17.99 -9.68
CA ALA A 62 -2.72 -17.48 -8.35
C ALA A 62 -3.83 -16.51 -7.89
N HIS A 63 -4.27 -15.61 -8.77
CA HIS A 63 -5.36 -14.68 -8.49
C HIS A 63 -6.67 -15.40 -8.15
N ARG A 64 -7.14 -16.34 -9.00
CA ARG A 64 -8.34 -17.14 -8.70
C ARG A 64 -8.24 -17.90 -7.38
N GLU A 65 -7.04 -18.38 -7.06
CA GLU A 65 -6.78 -19.01 -5.79
C GLU A 65 -6.90 -18.04 -4.61
N ALA A 66 -6.33 -16.82 -4.71
CA ALA A 66 -6.49 -15.77 -3.71
C ALA A 66 -7.95 -15.33 -3.54
N GLU A 67 -8.69 -15.13 -4.63
CA GLU A 67 -10.10 -14.73 -4.58
C GLU A 67 -10.98 -15.71 -3.81
N SER A 68 -10.63 -17.00 -3.84
CA SER A 68 -11.32 -18.06 -3.09
C SER A 68 -10.91 -18.15 -1.62
N ALA A 69 -9.85 -17.45 -1.21
CA ALA A 69 -9.30 -17.54 0.14
C ALA A 69 -10.06 -16.65 1.12
N PRO A 70 -10.25 -17.09 2.38
CA PRO A 70 -10.78 -16.24 3.44
C PRO A 70 -9.97 -14.96 3.60
N GLY A 71 -10.66 -13.84 3.79
CA GLY A 71 -10.02 -12.54 4.03
C GLY A 71 -9.50 -11.83 2.78
N PHE A 72 -9.70 -12.37 1.58
CA PHE A 72 -9.45 -11.63 0.34
C PHE A 72 -10.41 -10.45 0.20
N VAL A 73 -9.89 -9.27 -0.15
CA VAL A 73 -10.68 -8.04 -0.33
C VAL A 73 -10.64 -7.55 -1.77
N HIS A 74 -9.44 -7.39 -2.33
CA HIS A 74 -9.24 -6.85 -3.67
C HIS A 74 -7.90 -7.30 -4.25
N TYR A 75 -7.82 -7.37 -5.58
CA TYR A 75 -6.58 -7.53 -6.31
C TYR A 75 -6.54 -6.55 -7.48
N PHE A 76 -5.40 -5.90 -7.65
CA PHE A 76 -5.11 -5.08 -8.81
C PHE A 76 -3.95 -5.70 -9.59
N LYS A 77 -4.16 -5.91 -10.90
CA LYS A 77 -3.14 -6.36 -11.86
C LYS A 77 -2.85 -5.24 -12.86
N GLY A 78 -1.79 -4.48 -12.62
CA GLY A 78 -1.38 -3.42 -13.52
C GLY A 78 -0.70 -3.96 -14.79
N PRO A 79 -0.89 -3.32 -15.96
CA PRO A 79 -0.10 -3.62 -17.14
C PRO A 79 1.36 -3.14 -16.95
N ALA A 80 2.32 -3.84 -17.55
CA ALA A 80 3.69 -3.34 -17.59
C ALA A 80 3.76 -2.02 -18.38
N ALA A 81 4.45 -1.03 -17.83
CA ALA A 81 4.75 0.22 -18.51
C ALA A 81 5.80 0.00 -19.61
N SER A 82 6.04 1.03 -20.43
CA SER A 82 6.97 0.95 -21.57
C SER A 82 8.42 0.67 -21.16
N ASP A 83 8.80 0.99 -19.92
CA ASP A 83 10.12 0.70 -19.35
C ASP A 83 10.17 -0.66 -18.63
N GLY A 84 9.12 -1.47 -18.74
CA GLY A 84 8.98 -2.76 -18.08
C GLY A 84 8.52 -2.68 -16.63
N SER A 85 8.38 -1.48 -16.04
CA SER A 85 7.90 -1.35 -14.66
C SER A 85 6.45 -1.80 -14.51
N CYS A 86 6.15 -2.50 -13.43
CA CYS A 86 4.84 -3.07 -13.17
C CYS A 86 4.52 -3.04 -11.67
N LEU A 87 3.25 -2.87 -11.34
CA LEU A 87 2.73 -2.99 -10.00
C LEU A 87 1.47 -3.85 -10.01
N SER A 88 1.46 -4.87 -9.15
CA SER A 88 0.25 -5.56 -8.72
C SER A 88 0.15 -5.50 -7.20
N PHE A 89 -1.06 -5.57 -6.66
CA PHE A 89 -1.21 -5.67 -5.21
C PHE A 89 -2.48 -6.43 -4.83
N CYS A 90 -2.43 -7.07 -3.66
CA CYS A 90 -3.60 -7.67 -3.02
C CYS A 90 -3.91 -6.94 -1.72
N LEU A 91 -5.19 -6.74 -1.44
CA LEU A 91 -5.70 -6.25 -0.16
C LEU A 91 -6.38 -7.40 0.59
N TRP A 92 -6.08 -7.50 1.88
CA TRP A 92 -6.56 -8.56 2.75
C TRP A 92 -7.14 -7.97 4.03
N THR A 93 -8.09 -8.67 4.65
CA THR A 93 -8.59 -8.33 5.99
C THR A 93 -7.51 -8.44 7.07
N GLY A 94 -6.44 -9.19 6.80
CA GLY A 94 -5.35 -9.38 7.76
C GLY A 94 -4.13 -10.07 7.18
N ARG A 95 -3.01 -9.93 7.91
CA ARG A 95 -1.72 -10.53 7.54
C ARG A 95 -1.73 -12.07 7.61
N ALA A 96 -2.51 -12.66 8.51
CA ALA A 96 -2.56 -14.11 8.68
C ALA A 96 -3.23 -14.79 7.48
N GLU A 97 -4.30 -14.19 6.99
CA GLU A 97 -5.06 -14.59 5.81
C GLU A 97 -4.17 -14.48 4.56
N ALA A 98 -3.50 -13.33 4.38
CA ALA A 98 -2.57 -13.12 3.27
C ALA A 98 -1.45 -14.17 3.24
N ARG A 99 -0.86 -14.49 4.39
CA ARG A 99 0.21 -15.51 4.49
C ARG A 99 -0.29 -16.91 4.20
N THR A 100 -1.49 -17.24 4.67
CA THR A 100 -2.12 -18.54 4.37
C THR A 100 -2.38 -18.68 2.87
N ALA A 101 -2.92 -17.64 2.24
CA ALA A 101 -3.18 -17.63 0.80
C ALA A 101 -1.88 -17.74 -0.03
N ALA A 102 -0.83 -17.00 0.34
CA ALA A 102 0.46 -17.05 -0.35
C ALA A 102 1.15 -18.43 -0.29
N GLY A 103 0.78 -19.28 0.67
CA GLY A 103 1.30 -20.64 0.80
C GLY A 103 0.52 -21.69 -0.01
N ARG A 104 -0.53 -21.31 -0.75
CA ARG A 104 -1.33 -22.25 -1.53
C ARG A 104 -0.65 -22.64 -2.85
N PRO A 105 -0.99 -23.81 -3.44
CA PRO A 105 -0.24 -24.39 -4.54
C PRO A 105 -0.06 -23.48 -5.76
N ASN A 106 -1.10 -22.79 -6.23
CA ASN A 106 -0.98 -21.94 -7.42
C ASN A 106 -0.14 -20.70 -7.14
N HIS A 107 -0.20 -20.13 -5.93
CA HIS A 107 0.71 -19.05 -5.52
C HIS A 107 2.18 -19.51 -5.48
N VAL A 108 2.45 -20.69 -4.91
CA VAL A 108 3.81 -21.24 -4.85
C VAL A 108 4.35 -21.48 -6.26
N GLU A 109 3.52 -22.00 -7.16
CA GLU A 109 3.84 -22.16 -8.57
C GLU A 109 4.14 -20.82 -9.27
N ALA A 110 3.33 -19.78 -9.05
CA ALA A 110 3.58 -18.46 -9.63
C ALA A 110 4.90 -17.84 -9.11
N VAL A 111 5.21 -18.01 -7.83
CA VAL A 111 6.49 -17.58 -7.25
C VAL A 111 7.66 -18.35 -7.86
N SER A 112 7.49 -19.63 -8.20
CA SER A 112 8.58 -20.45 -8.76
C SER A 112 9.14 -19.96 -10.10
N VAL A 113 8.38 -19.13 -10.84
CA VAL A 113 8.79 -18.59 -12.14
C VAL A 113 9.25 -17.13 -12.05
N ILE A 114 9.31 -16.52 -10.85
CA ILE A 114 9.64 -15.09 -10.69
C ILE A 114 10.98 -14.74 -11.35
N ASP A 115 12.02 -15.55 -11.16
CA ASP A 115 13.37 -15.27 -11.69
C ASP A 115 13.45 -15.42 -13.23
N GLU A 116 12.52 -16.18 -13.82
CA GLU A 116 12.36 -16.30 -15.28
C GLU A 116 11.64 -15.08 -15.88
N MET A 117 10.80 -14.40 -15.10
CA MET A 117 9.86 -13.39 -15.60
C MET A 117 10.27 -11.94 -15.28
N TYR A 118 10.97 -11.74 -14.17
CA TYR A 118 11.29 -10.41 -13.64
C TYR A 118 12.80 -10.19 -13.55
N GLU A 119 13.26 -9.00 -13.97
CA GLU A 119 14.65 -8.57 -13.80
C GLU A 119 14.90 -8.19 -12.34
N ALA A 120 13.92 -7.51 -11.74
CA ALA A 120 13.94 -7.13 -10.34
C ALA A 120 12.52 -7.09 -9.79
N TYR A 121 12.36 -7.32 -8.49
CA TYR A 121 11.11 -7.09 -7.79
C TYR A 121 11.31 -6.65 -6.35
N THR A 122 10.26 -6.09 -5.75
CA THR A 122 10.19 -5.73 -4.33
C THR A 122 8.79 -5.99 -3.82
N LEU A 123 8.71 -6.52 -2.59
CA LEU A 123 7.46 -6.66 -1.86
C LEU A 123 7.35 -5.55 -0.81
N GLU A 124 6.27 -4.78 -0.91
CA GLU A 124 5.85 -3.81 0.09
C GLU A 124 4.71 -4.40 0.91
N PHE A 125 4.85 -4.36 2.23
CA PHE A 125 3.80 -4.74 3.16
C PHE A 125 3.28 -3.47 3.81
N VAL A 126 1.98 -3.20 3.66
CA VAL A 126 1.38 -1.91 4.04
C VAL A 126 0.16 -2.16 4.91
N ARG A 127 0.10 -1.47 6.06
CA ARG A 127 -1.13 -1.32 6.83
C ARG A 127 -1.98 -0.23 6.17
N VAL A 128 -3.22 -0.56 5.87
CA VAL A 128 -4.21 0.40 5.38
C VAL A 128 -5.24 0.61 6.47
N THR A 129 -5.50 1.85 6.87
CA THR A 129 -6.50 2.16 7.92
C THR A 129 -7.51 3.17 7.41
N GLY A 130 -8.79 2.86 7.63
CA GLY A 130 -9.94 3.70 7.29
C GLY A 130 -10.66 4.21 8.55
N ARG A 131 -11.17 5.43 8.49
CA ARG A 131 -11.93 6.09 9.56
C ARG A 131 -13.11 6.86 8.95
N ALA A 132 -14.23 7.00 9.65
CA ALA A 132 -15.40 7.68 9.11
C ALA A 132 -15.07 9.11 8.64
N GLY A 133 -15.43 9.40 7.39
CA GLY A 133 -15.24 10.72 6.78
C GLY A 133 -13.79 11.12 6.50
N MET A 134 -12.82 10.21 6.65
CA MET A 134 -11.41 10.48 6.40
C MET A 134 -10.88 9.69 5.19
N ALA A 135 -9.81 10.19 4.59
CA ALA A 135 -9.04 9.44 3.60
C ALA A 135 -8.36 8.21 4.23
N LEU A 136 -8.12 7.17 3.43
CA LEU A 136 -7.32 6.03 3.85
C LEU A 136 -5.89 6.46 4.19
N THR A 137 -5.33 5.84 5.22
CA THR A 137 -3.93 6.00 5.60
C THR A 137 -3.15 4.73 5.25
N PHE A 138 -1.89 4.90 4.85
CA PHE A 138 -1.02 3.83 4.37
C PHE A 138 0.32 3.91 5.09
N GLU A 139 0.65 2.88 5.86
CA GLU A 139 1.88 2.84 6.64
C GLU A 139 2.64 1.54 6.36
N PRO A 140 3.98 1.55 6.28
CA PRO A 140 4.74 0.31 6.18
C PRO A 140 4.40 -0.62 7.35
N TRP A 141 4.10 -1.87 7.04
CA TRP A 141 3.74 -2.85 8.05
C TRP A 141 4.94 -3.13 8.96
N GLY A 142 4.79 -2.86 10.26
CA GLY A 142 5.86 -3.00 11.25
C GLY A 142 6.69 -1.75 11.46
N ALA A 143 6.39 -0.63 10.78
CA ALA A 143 6.89 0.67 11.19
C ALA A 143 6.29 1.05 12.56
N ALA A 144 7.10 1.68 13.42
CA ALA A 144 6.57 2.34 14.61
C ALA A 144 5.60 3.46 14.16
N PRO A 145 4.48 3.70 14.88
CA PRO A 145 3.61 4.81 14.55
C PRO A 145 4.42 6.10 14.54
N ALA A 146 4.20 6.93 13.52
CA ALA A 146 4.83 8.25 13.49
C ALA A 146 4.47 8.99 14.79
N PRO A 147 5.44 9.64 15.47
CA PRO A 147 5.11 10.49 16.60
C PRO A 147 4.05 11.51 16.14
N PRO A 148 3.07 11.86 16.99
CA PRO A 148 2.05 12.82 16.63
C PRO A 148 2.72 14.07 16.07
N ALA A 149 2.22 14.56 14.93
CA ALA A 149 2.71 15.78 14.32
C ALA A 149 2.73 16.87 15.41
N HIS A 150 3.91 17.40 15.71
CA HIS A 150 4.07 18.44 16.70
C HIS A 150 3.31 19.66 16.17
N GLU A 151 2.13 19.93 16.73
CA GLU A 151 1.49 21.22 16.54
C GLU A 151 2.48 22.29 16.99
N PRO A 152 2.69 23.38 16.23
CA PRO A 152 3.58 24.44 16.64
C PRO A 152 3.05 25.01 17.95
N GLU A 153 3.80 24.84 19.03
CA GLU A 153 3.44 25.37 20.35
C GLU A 153 3.23 26.88 20.26
N PRO A 154 2.10 27.42 20.78
CA PRO A 154 1.90 28.85 20.81
C PRO A 154 2.99 29.47 21.69
N SER A 155 3.81 30.32 21.07
CA SER A 155 4.84 31.09 21.78
C SER A 155 4.16 32.09 22.72
N PHE A 156 4.01 31.73 24.00
CA PHE A 156 3.60 32.68 25.03
C PHE A 156 4.79 33.58 25.39
N GLY A 157 4.82 34.77 24.78
CA GLY A 157 5.77 35.83 25.13
C GLY A 157 5.47 36.35 26.53
N PHE A 158 6.29 35.98 27.51
CA PHE A 158 6.25 36.58 28.85
C PHE A 158 7.12 37.84 28.85
N GLY A 159 6.49 39.00 28.79
CA GLY A 159 7.14 40.28 29.03
C GLY A 159 7.52 40.41 30.50
N LEU A 160 8.81 40.50 30.81
CA LEU A 160 9.26 40.94 32.13
C LEU A 160 9.24 42.46 32.19
N THR A 161 8.26 43.00 32.92
CA THR A 161 8.27 44.35 33.47
C THR A 161 9.40 44.51 34.49
N ALA A 162 10.22 45.54 34.32
CA ALA A 162 11.26 45.94 35.27
C ALA A 162 10.64 46.48 36.58
N PRO A 163 11.21 46.17 37.76
CA PRO A 163 10.85 46.87 38.99
C PRO A 163 11.77 48.08 39.23
N GLY A 164 11.13 49.17 39.62
CA GLY A 164 11.71 50.50 39.85
C GLY A 164 12.61 50.62 41.07
N ALA A 165 13.31 51.76 41.05
CA ALA A 165 14.29 52.24 42.01
C ALA A 165 13.70 52.64 43.38
N LEU A 166 14.54 52.58 44.42
CA LEU A 166 14.45 53.37 45.66
C LEU A 166 15.88 53.66 46.21
N PRO A 167 16.06 54.67 47.10
CA PRO A 167 17.05 55.74 46.91
C PRO A 167 18.31 55.69 47.80
N ALA A 168 19.13 56.74 47.62
CA ALA A 168 20.48 57.00 48.08
C ALA A 168 20.75 57.06 49.60
N SER A 169 22.01 56.83 49.96
CA SER A 169 22.79 57.57 50.95
C SER A 169 24.25 57.62 50.51
#